data_AF-A0A1F4NPU4-F1
#
_entry.id   AF-A0A1F4NPU4-F1
#
_cell.length_a   1.000
_cell.length_b   1.000
_cell.length_c   1.000
_cell.angle_alpha   90.00
_cell.angle_beta   90.00
_cell.angle_gamma   90.00
#
_symmetry.space_group_name_H-M   'P 1'
#
loop_
_entity.id
_entity.type
_entity.pdbx_description
1 polymer ?
#
loop_
_entity_poly.entity_id
_entity_poly.type
_entity_poly.pdbx_seq_one_letter_code
_entity_poly.pdbx_strand_id
1 'polypeptide(L)'
;MNGLLGALVALFASTIMGIHSPVPITDPATLALQNFLAEKSSPMPAEVLIEYPNWEMIVALSAAESGYGKHLGGTYNAWGIKDYQSGSKKYGGTRDFASWEESIKYTSELLFKYDSKDGKPDPKAMVATWKYVKPYGHWVNNVAYSLYDINQHMTV
;
A
#
# COMPACT_ATOMS: atom_id res chain seq x y z
N MET A 1 4.03 76.39 -23.96
CA MET A 1 4.92 75.46 -23.25
C MET A 1 4.17 74.89 -22.06
N ASN A 2 4.09 73.55 -22.05
CA ASN A 2 3.91 72.63 -20.93
C ASN A 2 2.53 72.57 -20.25
N GLY A 3 1.69 71.71 -20.85
CA GLY A 3 0.44 71.23 -20.30
C GLY A 3 0.60 70.07 -19.31
N LEU A 4 -0.42 69.99 -18.45
CA LEU A 4 -0.96 68.88 -17.68
C LEU A 4 -0.08 67.64 -17.40
N LEU A 5 0.21 67.51 -16.10
CA LEU A 5 0.18 66.28 -15.30
C LEU A 5 -0.62 65.12 -15.94
N GLY A 6 0.07 64.02 -16.19
CA GLY A 6 -0.52 62.71 -16.47
C GLY A 6 0.25 61.65 -15.71
N ALA A 7 -0.19 61.36 -14.48
CA ALA A 7 0.33 60.23 -13.71
C ALA A 7 -0.20 58.93 -14.32
N LEU A 8 0.66 58.17 -15.00
CA LEU A 8 0.33 56.83 -15.47
C LEU A 8 0.72 55.83 -14.38
N VAL A 9 -0.27 55.35 -13.63
CA VAL A 9 -0.14 54.19 -12.75
C VAL A 9 -0.01 52.95 -13.64
N ALA A 10 1.16 52.34 -13.67
CA ALA A 10 1.34 51.02 -14.27
C ALA A 10 0.63 49.99 -13.39
N LEU A 11 -0.57 49.59 -13.81
CA LEU A 11 -1.32 48.49 -13.24
C LEU A 11 -0.56 47.19 -13.54
N PHE A 12 0.06 46.58 -12.53
CA PHE A 12 0.57 45.22 -12.65
C PHE A 12 -0.63 44.28 -12.86
N ALA A 13 -0.83 43.86 -14.10
CA ALA A 13 -1.66 42.69 -14.39
C ALA A 13 -0.90 41.47 -13.88
N SER A 14 -1.13 41.10 -12.62
CA SER A 14 -0.79 39.76 -12.13
C SER A 14 -1.74 38.78 -12.81
N THR A 15 -1.32 38.25 -13.96
CA THR A 15 -1.91 37.07 -14.56
C THR A 15 -1.73 35.93 -13.56
N ILE A 16 -2.75 35.66 -12.75
CA ILE A 16 -2.87 34.39 -12.04
C ILE A 16 -3.11 33.36 -13.14
N MET A 17 -2.03 32.88 -13.76
CA MET A 17 -2.03 31.57 -14.38
C MET A 17 -2.21 30.60 -13.22
N GLY A 18 -3.47 30.34 -12.87
CA GLY A 18 -3.83 29.17 -12.09
C GLY A 18 -3.36 27.99 -12.91
N ILE A 19 -2.16 27.49 -12.58
CA ILE A 19 -1.72 26.16 -12.98
C ILE A 19 -2.71 25.24 -12.26
N HIS A 20 -3.88 25.03 -12.86
CA HIS A 20 -4.63 23.81 -12.65
C HIS A 20 -3.74 22.73 -13.27
N SER A 21 -2.74 22.28 -12.49
CA SER A 21 -2.21 20.95 -12.67
C SER A 21 -3.44 20.05 -12.79
N PRO A 22 -3.60 19.27 -13.86
CA PRO A 22 -4.70 18.33 -13.92
C PRO A 22 -4.59 17.50 -12.64
N VAL A 23 -5.59 17.60 -11.76
CA VAL A 23 -5.71 16.70 -10.63
C VAL A 23 -5.64 15.32 -11.27
N PRO A 24 -4.64 14.49 -10.96
CA PRO A 24 -4.60 13.14 -11.48
C PRO A 24 -5.95 12.54 -11.17
N ILE A 25 -6.67 12.09 -12.21
CA ILE A 25 -7.94 11.40 -11.99
C ILE A 25 -7.54 10.05 -11.41
N THR A 26 -7.34 10.02 -10.10
CA THR A 26 -7.21 8.79 -9.33
C THR A 26 -8.53 8.06 -9.49
N ASP A 27 -8.49 6.84 -10.02
CA ASP A 27 -9.72 6.06 -10.16
C ASP A 27 -10.36 5.84 -8.78
N PRO A 28 -11.69 5.65 -8.71
CA PRO A 28 -12.40 5.56 -7.45
C PRO A 28 -11.86 4.47 -6.51
N ALA A 29 -11.36 3.35 -7.04
CA ALA A 29 -10.84 2.27 -6.23
C ALA A 29 -9.49 2.66 -5.60
N THR A 30 -8.58 3.26 -6.35
CA THR A 30 -7.32 3.76 -5.80
C THR A 30 -7.56 4.81 -4.72
N LEU A 31 -8.51 5.73 -4.92
CA LEU A 31 -8.84 6.75 -3.93
C LEU A 31 -9.46 6.15 -2.66
N ALA A 32 -10.37 5.19 -2.80
CA ALA A 32 -10.95 4.49 -1.66
C ALA A 32 -9.87 3.75 -0.85
N LEU A 33 -8.94 3.08 -1.53
CA LEU A 33 -7.84 2.37 -0.88
C LEU A 33 -6.90 3.35 -0.16
N GLN A 34 -6.58 4.48 -0.80
CA GLN A 34 -5.78 5.54 -0.20
C GLN A 34 -6.41 6.07 1.10
N ASN A 35 -7.72 6.32 1.09
CA ASN A 35 -8.45 6.79 2.27
C ASN A 35 -8.47 5.72 3.38
N PHE A 36 -8.74 4.47 3.03
CA PHE A 36 -8.69 3.35 3.96
C PHE A 36 -7.31 3.24 4.63
N LEU A 37 -6.23 3.25 3.84
CA LEU A 37 -4.86 3.17 4.35
C LEU A 37 -4.50 4.37 5.22
N ALA A 38 -4.95 5.58 4.86
CA ALA A 38 -4.75 6.78 5.66
C ALA A 38 -5.44 6.66 7.03
N GLU A 39 -6.68 6.16 7.08
CA GLU A 39 -7.40 5.91 8.34
C GLU A 39 -6.64 4.94 9.26
N LYS A 40 -6.01 3.91 8.67
CA LYS A 40 -5.20 2.94 9.43
C LYS A 40 -3.79 3.47 9.76
N SER A 41 -3.43 4.67 9.33
CA SER A 41 -2.09 5.28 9.40
C SER A 41 -1.02 4.40 8.73
N SER A 42 -1.38 3.79 7.61
CA SER A 42 -0.48 2.95 6.83
C SER A 42 0.47 3.80 5.97
N PRO A 43 1.77 3.45 5.91
CA PRO A 43 2.72 4.06 4.99
C PRO A 43 2.69 3.45 3.57
N MET A 44 1.85 2.44 3.31
CA MET A 44 1.86 1.73 2.02
C MET A 44 1.18 2.57 0.92
N PRO A 45 1.75 2.60 -0.30
CA PRO A 45 1.19 3.34 -1.44
C PRO A 45 0.01 2.59 -2.07
N ALA A 46 -1.16 3.23 -2.08
CA ALA A 46 -2.39 2.66 -2.64
C ALA A 46 -2.28 2.42 -4.15
N GLU A 47 -1.66 3.36 -4.85
CA GLU A 47 -1.42 3.37 -6.28
C GLU A 47 -0.58 2.18 -6.75
N VAL A 48 0.34 1.68 -5.90
CA VAL A 48 1.14 0.49 -6.21
C VAL A 48 0.36 -0.78 -5.86
N LEU A 49 -0.38 -0.78 -4.74
CA LEU A 49 -1.15 -1.94 -4.30
C LEU A 49 -2.21 -2.33 -5.31
N ILE A 50 -2.97 -1.36 -5.82
CA ILE A 50 -4.13 -1.60 -6.70
C ILE A 50 -3.77 -2.24 -8.04
N GLU A 51 -2.50 -2.16 -8.47
CA GLU A 51 -2.00 -2.79 -9.69
C GLU A 51 -2.04 -4.32 -9.63
N TYR A 52 -2.14 -4.90 -8.43
CA TYR A 52 -2.10 -6.34 -8.22
C TYR A 52 -3.50 -6.91 -8.00
N PRO A 53 -3.90 -8.00 -8.70
CA PRO A 53 -5.24 -8.57 -8.57
C PRO A 53 -5.54 -9.16 -7.18
N ASN A 54 -4.51 -9.44 -6.38
CA ASN A 54 -4.60 -9.95 -5.01
C ASN A 54 -4.33 -8.87 -3.94
N TRP A 55 -4.47 -7.58 -4.29
CA TRP A 55 -4.17 -6.46 -3.40
C TRP A 55 -4.92 -6.51 -2.07
N GLU A 56 -6.19 -6.94 -2.06
CA GLU A 56 -6.99 -7.05 -0.83
C GLU A 56 -6.32 -7.96 0.20
N MET A 57 -5.79 -9.09 -0.27
CA MET A 57 -5.07 -10.02 0.59
C MET A 57 -3.71 -9.46 1.02
N ILE A 58 -2.98 -8.78 0.12
CA ILE A 58 -1.73 -8.11 0.46
C ILE A 58 -1.94 -7.13 1.62
N VAL A 59 -2.98 -6.29 1.53
CA VAL A 59 -3.35 -5.34 2.58
C VAL A 59 -3.79 -6.06 3.84
N ALA A 60 -4.66 -7.08 3.75
CA ALA A 60 -5.17 -7.79 4.91
C ALA A 60 -4.06 -8.52 5.71
N LEU A 61 -3.07 -9.10 5.02
CA LEU A 61 -1.92 -9.72 5.67
C LEU A 61 -1.06 -8.69 6.40
N SER A 62 -0.86 -7.52 5.80
CA SER A 62 -0.11 -6.43 6.46
C SER A 62 -0.78 -5.99 7.77
N ALA A 63 -2.11 -6.07 7.87
CA ALA A 63 -2.85 -5.80 9.10
C ALA A 63 -2.43 -6.74 10.24
N ALA A 64 -2.41 -8.05 9.96
CA ALA A 64 -2.07 -9.07 10.93
C ALA A 64 -0.58 -9.07 11.31
N GLU A 65 0.30 -8.74 10.36
CA GLU A 65 1.76 -8.81 10.54
C GLU A 65 2.35 -7.55 11.18
N SER A 66 1.87 -6.37 10.80
CA SER A 66 2.49 -5.10 11.16
C SER A 66 1.50 -3.97 11.45
N GLY A 67 0.21 -4.28 11.57
CA GLY A 67 -0.84 -3.27 11.71
C GLY A 67 -0.86 -2.34 10.52
N TYR A 68 -0.93 -2.88 9.30
CA TYR A 68 -0.90 -2.14 8.04
C TYR A 68 0.43 -1.42 7.77
N GLY A 69 1.55 -1.97 8.21
CA GLY A 69 2.86 -1.35 8.03
C GLY A 69 3.24 -0.31 9.09
N LYS A 70 2.42 -0.09 10.13
CA LYS A 70 2.77 0.79 11.25
C LYS A 70 3.97 0.29 12.06
N HIS A 71 4.14 -1.02 12.13
CA HIS A 71 5.18 -1.67 12.92
C HIS A 71 6.02 -2.58 12.01
N LEU A 72 6.84 -1.96 11.16
CA LEU A 72 7.67 -2.69 10.19
C LEU A 72 8.73 -3.55 10.88
N GLY A 73 8.92 -4.78 10.37
CA GLY A 73 9.99 -5.67 10.81
C GLY A 73 11.34 -5.45 10.09
N GLY A 74 11.34 -4.65 9.02
CA GLY A 74 12.47 -4.31 8.15
C GLY A 74 12.07 -3.20 7.19
N THR A 75 13.02 -2.67 6.41
CA THR A 75 12.74 -1.55 5.48
C THR A 75 11.73 -1.98 4.41
N TYR A 76 10.60 -1.26 4.33
CA TYR A 76 9.45 -1.56 3.47
C TYR A 76 8.88 -2.98 3.60
N ASN A 77 9.01 -3.61 4.76
CA ASN A 77 8.54 -4.98 5.00
C ASN A 77 7.38 -5.02 6.00
N ALA A 78 6.16 -4.93 5.46
CA ALA A 78 4.92 -4.96 6.24
C ALA A 78 4.41 -6.39 6.54
N TRP A 79 5.05 -7.43 6.01
CA TRP A 79 4.56 -8.82 6.05
C TRP A 79 5.48 -9.79 6.81
N GLY A 80 6.50 -9.27 7.50
CA GLY A 80 7.42 -10.10 8.28
C GLY A 80 8.30 -11.04 7.45
N ILE A 81 8.44 -10.79 6.14
CA ILE A 81 9.14 -11.69 5.20
C ILE A 81 10.60 -11.86 5.62
N LYS A 82 11.03 -13.12 5.70
CA LYS A 82 12.41 -13.47 6.04
C LYS A 82 13.31 -13.46 4.81
N ASP A 83 14.58 -13.13 5.03
CA ASP A 83 15.61 -13.15 4.01
C ASP A 83 16.23 -14.55 3.93
N TYR A 84 16.08 -15.21 2.79
CA TYR A 84 16.73 -16.50 2.51
C TYR A 84 17.60 -16.43 1.25
N GLN A 85 18.05 -15.24 0.87
CA GLN A 85 18.98 -15.09 -0.24
C GLN A 85 20.35 -15.63 0.15
N SER A 86 20.89 -16.54 -0.67
CA SER A 86 22.22 -17.10 -0.45
C SER A 86 23.27 -16.00 -0.39
N GLY A 87 24.07 -15.99 0.68
CA GLY A 87 25.10 -14.98 0.91
C GLY A 87 24.60 -13.68 1.55
N SER A 88 23.31 -13.55 1.87
CA SER A 88 22.81 -12.39 2.62
C SER A 88 23.36 -12.36 4.04
N LYS A 89 23.78 -11.17 4.48
CA LYS A 89 24.15 -10.90 5.88
C LYS A 89 22.96 -11.01 6.84
N LYS A 90 21.73 -10.96 6.31
CA LYS A 90 20.48 -11.08 7.08
C LYS A 90 19.80 -12.43 6.90
N TYR A 91 20.51 -13.45 6.39
CA TYR A 91 19.93 -14.77 6.17
C TYR A 91 19.21 -15.31 7.44
N GLY A 92 17.94 -15.70 7.29
CA GLY A 92 17.03 -16.11 8.37
C GLY A 92 16.40 -14.97 9.18
N GLY A 93 16.92 -13.75 9.04
CA GLY A 93 16.38 -12.53 9.64
C GLY A 93 15.26 -11.90 8.79
N THR A 94 14.72 -10.75 9.24
CA THR A 94 13.74 -10.01 8.44
C THR A 94 14.42 -9.31 7.26
N ARG A 95 13.83 -9.45 6.08
CA ARG A 95 14.33 -8.87 4.84
C ARG A 95 14.09 -7.36 4.81
N ASP A 96 15.09 -6.63 4.31
CA ASP A 96 14.88 -5.25 3.84
C ASP A 96 14.63 -5.28 2.33
N PHE A 97 13.73 -4.41 1.89
CA PHE A 97 13.50 -4.12 0.48
C PHE A 97 14.00 -2.72 0.15
N ALA A 98 14.29 -2.44 -1.11
CA ALA A 98 14.73 -1.14 -1.58
C ALA A 98 13.58 -0.12 -1.65
N SER A 99 12.35 -0.60 -1.88
CA SER A 99 11.15 0.24 -1.99
C SER A 99 9.87 -0.53 -1.66
N TRP A 100 8.74 0.19 -1.57
CA TRP A 100 7.41 -0.42 -1.46
C TRP A 100 7.02 -1.20 -2.70
N GLU A 101 7.37 -0.73 -3.89
CA GLU A 101 7.11 -1.41 -5.16
C GLU A 101 7.78 -2.78 -5.20
N GLU A 102 9.05 -2.88 -4.75
CA GLU A 102 9.75 -4.16 -4.67
C GLU A 102 9.06 -5.12 -3.69
N SER A 103 8.71 -4.63 -2.50
CA SER A 103 8.16 -5.47 -1.45
C SER A 103 6.72 -5.91 -1.72
N ILE A 104 5.88 -5.04 -2.27
CA ILE A 104 4.52 -5.35 -2.70
C ILE A 104 4.55 -6.37 -3.82
N LYS A 105 5.40 -6.17 -4.85
CA LYS A 105 5.57 -7.13 -5.94
C LYS A 105 5.98 -8.50 -5.42
N TYR A 106 7.02 -8.54 -4.59
CA TYR A 106 7.51 -9.78 -4.00
C TYR A 106 6.44 -10.48 -3.17
N THR A 107 5.65 -9.72 -2.42
CA THR A 107 4.55 -10.26 -1.60
C THR A 107 3.44 -10.82 -2.48
N SER A 108 3.04 -10.11 -3.54
CA SER A 108 2.04 -10.60 -4.50
C SER A 108 2.48 -11.93 -5.12
N GLU A 109 3.73 -12.01 -5.61
CA GLU A 109 4.33 -13.22 -6.18
C GLU A 109 4.44 -14.36 -5.17
N LEU A 110 4.74 -14.05 -3.91
CA LEU A 110 4.78 -15.03 -2.83
C LEU A 110 3.39 -15.61 -2.56
N LEU A 111 2.35 -14.78 -2.58
CA LEU A 111 0.98 -15.22 -2.35
C LEU A 111 0.45 -16.12 -3.46
N PHE A 112 0.82 -15.87 -4.71
CA PHE A 112 0.50 -16.78 -5.82
C PHE A 112 1.02 -18.21 -5.59
N LYS A 113 2.10 -18.40 -4.83
CA LYS A 113 2.59 -19.75 -4.49
C LYS A 113 1.69 -20.50 -3.51
N TYR A 114 0.89 -19.78 -2.73
CA TYR A 114 -0.07 -20.34 -1.77
C TYR A 114 -1.50 -20.41 -2.33
N ASP A 115 -1.66 -20.10 -3.61
CA ASP A 115 -2.93 -20.14 -4.30
C ASP A 115 -3.32 -21.59 -4.61
N SER A 116 -4.41 -22.06 -4.01
CA SER A 116 -4.68 -23.50 -3.97
C SER A 116 -5.35 -24.06 -5.22
N LYS A 117 -5.82 -23.22 -6.16
CA LYS A 117 -6.32 -23.58 -7.51
C LYS A 117 -6.84 -22.39 -8.36
N ASP A 118 -7.23 -21.26 -7.75
CA ASP A 118 -8.17 -20.31 -8.38
C ASP A 118 -7.74 -18.81 -8.40
N GLY A 119 -6.53 -18.45 -7.98
CA GLY A 119 -6.11 -17.04 -7.95
C GLY A 119 -6.50 -16.28 -6.68
N LYS A 120 -6.97 -16.99 -5.64
CA LYS A 120 -7.41 -16.43 -4.36
C LYS A 120 -6.66 -17.09 -3.21
N PRO A 121 -5.63 -16.43 -2.66
CA PRO A 121 -4.97 -16.92 -1.46
C PRO A 121 -6.00 -17.03 -0.33
N ASP A 122 -6.01 -18.16 0.40
CA ASP A 122 -6.84 -18.36 1.59
C ASP A 122 -5.93 -18.43 2.82
N PRO A 123 -6.11 -17.59 3.86
CA PRO A 123 -5.25 -17.59 5.04
C PRO A 123 -5.22 -18.96 5.74
N LYS A 124 -6.32 -19.72 5.70
CA LYS A 124 -6.33 -21.09 6.27
C LYS A 124 -5.48 -22.03 5.43
N ALA A 125 -5.59 -21.99 4.10
CA ALA A 125 -4.75 -22.75 3.20
C ALA A 125 -3.25 -22.40 3.36
N MET A 126 -2.91 -21.12 3.51
CA MET A 126 -1.53 -20.68 3.75
C MET A 126 -0.96 -21.33 5.02
N VAL A 127 -1.66 -21.21 6.15
CA VAL A 127 -1.23 -21.78 7.43
C VAL A 127 -1.12 -23.32 7.36
N ALA A 128 -1.98 -24.00 6.62
CA ALA A 128 -1.92 -25.45 6.45
C ALA A 128 -0.61 -25.92 5.76
N THR A 129 0.04 -25.07 4.97
CA THR A 129 1.35 -25.39 4.35
C THR A 129 2.53 -25.19 5.30
N TRP A 130 2.35 -24.54 6.44
CA TRP A 130 3.42 -24.21 7.37
C TRP A 130 3.72 -25.40 8.29
N LYS A 131 4.77 -26.18 7.94
CA LYS A 131 5.18 -27.42 8.63
C LYS A 131 5.40 -27.32 10.16
N TYR A 132 5.66 -26.12 10.69
CA TYR A 132 6.06 -25.90 12.09
C TYR A 132 5.24 -24.83 12.81
N VAL A 133 4.22 -24.28 12.17
CA VAL A 133 3.38 -23.24 12.76
C VAL A 133 2.04 -23.89 13.10
N LYS A 134 1.80 -24.16 14.40
CA LYS A 134 0.43 -24.47 14.85
C LYS A 134 -0.48 -23.33 14.39
N PRO A 135 -1.69 -23.59 13.88
CA PRO A 135 -2.52 -22.54 13.34
C PRO A 135 -2.73 -21.45 14.39
N TYR A 136 -2.16 -20.27 14.16
CA TYR A 136 -2.46 -19.10 14.95
C TYR A 136 -3.88 -18.68 14.56
N GLY A 137 -4.90 -19.28 15.21
CA GLY A 137 -6.30 -18.93 14.97
C GLY A 137 -6.52 -17.42 15.09
N HIS A 138 -5.78 -16.76 15.98
CA HIS A 138 -5.75 -15.31 16.09
C HIS A 138 -5.25 -14.61 14.81
N TRP A 139 -4.18 -15.10 14.18
CA TRP A 139 -3.66 -14.52 12.94
C TRP A 139 -4.67 -14.68 11.78
N VAL A 140 -5.21 -15.89 11.61
CA VAL A 140 -6.25 -16.15 10.58
C VAL A 140 -7.46 -15.26 10.79
N ASN A 141 -7.90 -15.09 12.04
CA ASN A 141 -9.01 -14.20 12.38
C ASN A 141 -8.69 -12.75 12.05
N ASN A 142 -7.49 -12.25 12.37
CA ASN A 142 -7.09 -10.88 12.06
C ASN A 142 -7.09 -10.60 10.56
N VAL A 143 -6.59 -11.54 9.75
CA VAL A 143 -6.64 -11.42 8.28
C VAL A 143 -8.09 -11.43 7.79
N ALA A 144 -8.93 -12.34 8.30
CA ALA A 144 -10.35 -12.41 7.93
C ALA A 144 -11.13 -11.14 8.32
N TYR A 145 -10.89 -10.59 9.51
CA TYR A 145 -11.48 -9.32 9.93
C TYR A 145 -11.03 -8.16 9.05
N SER A 146 -9.75 -8.12 8.67
CA SER A 146 -9.24 -7.08 7.78
C SER A 146 -9.85 -7.18 6.37
N LEU A 147 -9.99 -8.38 5.81
CA LEU A 147 -10.70 -8.59 4.54
C LEU A 147 -12.16 -8.13 4.61
N TYR A 148 -12.84 -8.42 5.73
CA TYR A 148 -14.20 -7.92 5.94
C TYR A 148 -14.23 -6.39 5.99
N ASP A 149 -13.32 -5.77 6.75
CA ASP A 149 -13.21 -4.31 6.89
C ASP A 149 -12.96 -3.64 5.53
N ILE A 150 -12.03 -4.16 4.74
CA ILE A 150 -11.75 -3.70 3.36
C ILE A 150 -13.04 -3.76 2.53
N ASN A 151 -13.74 -4.90 2.51
CA ASN A 151 -14.98 -5.05 1.72
C ASN A 151 -16.09 -4.05 2.12
N GLN A 152 -16.18 -3.68 3.39
CA GLN A 152 -17.16 -2.70 3.86
C GLN A 152 -16.81 -1.25 3.51
N HIS A 153 -15.52 -0.94 3.30
CA HIS A 153 -15.06 0.43 3.03
C HIS A 153 -14.73 0.68 1.55
N MET A 154 -14.56 -0.40 0.77
CA MET A 154 -14.16 -0.35 -0.64
C MET A 154 -15.33 -0.62 -1.60
N THR A 155 -16.57 -0.61 -1.11
CA THR A 155 -17.77 -0.79 -1.95
C THR A 155 -17.98 0.47 -2.79
N VAL A 156 -17.61 0.39 -4.07
CA VAL A 156 -17.89 1.42 -5.09
C VAL A 156 -19.26 1.17 -5.72
#